data_AF-A0A227PEE1-F1
#
_entry.id   AF-A0A227PEE1-F1
#
_cell.length_a   1.000
_cell.length_b   1.000
_cell.length_c   1.000
_cell.angle_alpha   90.00
_cell.angle_beta   90.00
_cell.angle_gamma   90.00
#
_symmetry.space_group_name_H-M   'P 1'
#
loop_
_entity.id
_entity.type
_entity.pdbx_description
1 polymer ?
#
loop_
_entity_poly.entity_id
_entity_poly.type
_entity_poly.pdbx_seq_one_letter_code
_entity_poly.pdbx_strand_id
1 'polypeptide(L)'
;MKKINIILGTLIILFSIWYYWNNRYVELHAVAINDIVQRPTIFESENYKILEREEAPENFYENIRFVLDHNTANYEDYIVKKGVVYIRYKDMNDLDLIWNFTKRTSDSIWLTQKVKEERRNLDVIEKSTGTRMENRYILHL
;
A
#
# COMPACT_ATOMS: atom_id res chain seq x y z
N MET A 1 -34.83 31.17 0.35
CA MET A 1 -34.34 30.31 1.45
C MET A 1 -34.54 28.82 1.17
N LYS A 2 -35.75 28.30 0.90
CA LYS A 2 -35.98 26.84 0.63
C LYS A 2 -35.06 26.22 -0.44
N LYS A 3 -34.81 26.91 -1.57
CA LYS A 3 -33.91 26.43 -2.64
C LYS A 3 -32.44 26.31 -2.20
N ILE A 4 -31.96 27.21 -1.33
CA ILE A 4 -30.59 27.20 -0.81
C ILE A 4 -30.39 25.99 0.12
N ASN A 5 -31.39 25.68 0.96
CA ASN A 5 -31.33 24.50 1.83
C ASN A 5 -31.30 23.18 1.04
N ILE A 6 -32.01 23.12 -0.09
CA ILE A 6 -31.99 21.95 -0.99
C ILE A 6 -30.61 21.81 -1.63
N ILE A 7 -30.03 22.90 -2.15
CA ILE A 7 -28.68 22.88 -2.77
C ILE A 7 -27.62 22.45 -1.75
N LEU A 8 -27.67 23.01 -0.54
CA LEU A 8 -26.72 22.67 0.52
C LEU A 8 -26.88 21.22 0.97
N GLY A 9 -28.12 20.73 1.11
CA GLY A 9 -28.40 19.33 1.39
C GLY A 9 -27.81 18.39 0.34
N THR A 10 -27.99 18.70 -0.94
CA THR A 10 -27.40 17.92 -2.04
C THR A 10 -25.88 17.92 -2.00
N LEU A 11 -25.24 19.07 -1.75
CA LEU A 11 -23.78 19.15 -1.63
C LEU A 11 -23.23 18.29 -0.50
N ILE A 12 -23.89 18.29 0.66
CA ILE A 12 -23.49 17.45 1.81
C ILE A 12 -23.58 15.97 1.44
N ILE A 13 -24.67 15.56 0.76
CA ILE A 13 -24.84 14.17 0.33
C ILE A 13 -23.76 13.77 -0.69
N LEU A 14 -23.52 14.59 -1.72
CA LEU A 14 -22.48 14.33 -2.72
C LEU A 14 -21.09 14.24 -2.09
N PHE A 15 -20.77 15.17 -1.19
CA PHE A 15 -19.51 15.15 -0.46
C PHE A 15 -19.38 13.89 0.42
N SER A 16 -20.44 13.48 1.11
CA SER A 16 -20.44 12.28 1.94
C SER A 16 -20.21 11.01 1.12
N ILE A 17 -20.87 10.90 -0.04
CA ILE A 17 -20.69 9.77 -0.96
C ILE A 17 -19.25 9.75 -1.49
N TRP A 18 -18.74 10.88 -1.96
CA TRP A 18 -17.37 10.99 -2.44
C TRP A 18 -16.34 10.66 -1.35
N TYR A 19 -16.54 11.19 -0.15
CA TYR A 19 -15.67 10.95 1.00
C TYR A 19 -15.67 9.47 1.39
N TYR A 20 -16.86 8.85 1.48
CA TYR A 20 -16.98 7.42 1.75
C TYR A 20 -16.29 6.57 0.68
N TRP A 21 -16.49 6.90 -0.60
CA TRP A 21 -15.91 6.14 -1.71
C TRP A 21 -14.38 6.16 -1.71
N ASN A 22 -13.78 7.30 -1.37
CA ASN A 22 -12.32 7.45 -1.32
C ASN A 22 -11.67 6.81 -0.08
N ASN A 23 -12.40 6.76 1.04
CA ASN A 23 -11.89 6.23 2.31
C ASN A 23 -12.28 4.78 2.60
N ARG A 24 -13.04 4.13 1.70
CA ARG A 24 -13.33 2.70 1.82
C ARG A 24 -12.04 1.89 1.66
N TYR A 25 -11.95 0.79 2.41
CA TYR A 25 -10.84 -0.13 2.32
C TYR A 25 -11.07 -1.14 1.19
N VAL A 26 -10.05 -1.32 0.35
CA VAL A 26 -10.03 -2.29 -0.75
C VAL A 26 -8.82 -3.18 -0.61
N GLU A 27 -8.91 -4.39 -1.14
CA GLU A 27 -7.78 -5.32 -1.16
C GLU A 27 -6.63 -4.71 -1.97
N LEU A 28 -5.42 -4.84 -1.45
CA LEU A 28 -4.23 -4.37 -2.11
C LEU A 28 -3.80 -5.38 -3.19
N HIS A 29 -3.77 -4.93 -4.43
CA HIS A 29 -3.31 -5.71 -5.58
C HIS A 29 -1.97 -5.19 -6.10
N ALA A 30 -1.18 -6.07 -6.68
CA ALA A 30 0.03 -5.70 -7.38
C ALA A 30 -0.30 -4.92 -8.66
N VAL A 31 0.64 -4.10 -9.11
CA VAL A 31 0.55 -3.35 -10.36
C VAL A 31 1.73 -3.73 -11.24
N ALA A 32 1.53 -3.79 -12.55
CA ALA A 32 2.60 -3.90 -13.55
C ALA A 32 2.56 -2.71 -14.52
N ILE A 33 3.70 -2.43 -15.15
CA ILE A 33 3.76 -1.48 -16.27
C ILE A 33 3.09 -2.13 -17.49
N ASN A 34 2.25 -1.37 -18.17
CA ASN A 34 1.59 -1.77 -19.39
C ASN A 34 2.51 -1.47 -20.59
N ASP A 35 3.27 -2.47 -21.05
CA ASP A 35 4.25 -2.32 -22.15
C ASP A 35 3.61 -1.89 -23.49
N ILE A 36 2.29 -2.01 -23.63
CA ILE A 36 1.55 -1.70 -24.86
C ILE A 36 1.36 -0.18 -25.04
N VAL A 37 1.45 0.61 -23.97
CA VAL A 37 1.19 2.07 -24.00
C VAL A 37 2.49 2.85 -24.16
N GLN A 38 3.22 2.60 -25.26
CA GLN A 38 4.17 3.59 -25.79
C GLN A 38 3.38 4.69 -26.54
N ARG A 39 2.64 5.53 -25.81
CA ARG A 39 1.91 6.67 -26.40
C ARG A 39 2.13 7.95 -25.59
N PRO A 40 1.97 9.14 -26.22
CA PRO A 40 2.31 10.40 -25.59
C PRO A 40 1.48 10.59 -24.33
N THR A 41 2.17 10.91 -23.26
CA THR A 41 1.75 11.08 -21.87
C THR A 41 0.56 12.05 -21.74
N ILE A 42 -0.67 11.56 -21.81
CA ILE A 42 -1.87 12.37 -21.52
C ILE A 42 -2.65 11.79 -20.33
N PHE A 43 -2.50 10.50 -20.00
CA PHE A 43 -3.14 9.87 -18.84
C PHE A 43 -2.20 8.87 -18.15
N GLU A 44 -1.65 9.24 -16.98
CA GLU A 44 -0.73 8.40 -16.18
C GLU A 44 -1.34 7.02 -15.82
N SER A 45 -2.66 6.94 -15.71
CA SER A 45 -3.40 5.70 -15.43
C SER A 45 -3.31 4.63 -16.52
N GLU A 46 -2.95 4.99 -17.75
CA GLU A 46 -2.87 4.02 -18.87
C GLU A 46 -1.54 3.23 -18.85
N ASN A 47 -0.54 3.71 -18.11
CA ASN A 47 0.78 3.09 -18.02
C ASN A 47 0.81 1.86 -17.10
N TYR A 48 -0.28 1.61 -16.36
CA TYR A 48 -0.32 0.64 -15.28
C TYR A 48 -1.49 -0.33 -15.45
N LYS A 49 -1.22 -1.62 -15.22
CA LYS A 49 -2.24 -2.67 -15.14
C LYS A 49 -2.30 -3.16 -13.69
N ILE A 50 -3.48 -3.08 -13.07
CA ILE A 50 -3.74 -3.79 -11.80
C ILE A 50 -3.78 -5.28 -12.11
N LEU A 51 -2.96 -6.06 -11.42
CA LEU A 51 -2.84 -7.49 -11.63
C LEU A 51 -3.90 -8.24 -10.83
N GLU A 52 -4.46 -9.28 -11.45
CA GLU A 52 -5.19 -10.28 -10.70
C GLU A 52 -4.25 -11.00 -9.72
N ARG A 53 -4.80 -11.62 -8.67
CA ARG A 53 -3.97 -12.26 -7.64
C ARG A 53 -3.03 -13.33 -8.22
N GLU A 54 -3.46 -14.05 -9.25
CA GLU A 54 -2.70 -15.11 -9.92
C GLU A 54 -1.61 -14.56 -10.85
N GLU A 55 -1.78 -13.31 -11.33
CA GLU A 55 -0.80 -12.63 -12.18
C GLU A 55 0.26 -11.89 -11.35
N ALA A 56 0.01 -11.68 -10.05
CA ALA A 56 0.91 -10.96 -9.16
C ALA A 56 2.22 -11.73 -8.93
N PRO A 57 3.35 -11.03 -8.69
CA PRO A 57 4.57 -11.68 -8.21
C PRO A 57 4.29 -12.52 -6.96
N GLU A 58 4.84 -13.73 -6.90
CA GLU A 58 4.60 -14.70 -5.81
C GLU A 58 4.90 -14.07 -4.44
N ASN A 59 6.02 -13.36 -4.35
CA ASN A 59 6.48 -12.67 -3.15
C ASN A 59 5.68 -11.40 -2.78
N PHE A 60 4.74 -10.95 -3.62
CA PHE A 60 3.99 -9.72 -3.37
C PHE A 60 3.19 -9.83 -2.08
N TYR A 61 2.27 -10.79 -2.00
CA TYR A 61 1.40 -10.93 -0.82
C TYR A 61 2.16 -11.36 0.43
N GLU A 62 3.33 -12.02 0.27
CA GLU A 62 4.20 -12.44 1.37
C GLU A 62 4.94 -11.25 1.99
N ASN A 63 5.47 -10.34 1.16
CA ASN A 63 6.33 -9.26 1.62
C ASN A 63 5.62 -7.89 1.71
N ILE A 64 4.42 -7.73 1.16
CA ILE A 64 3.76 -6.41 1.07
C ILE A 64 3.53 -5.76 2.43
N ARG A 65 3.22 -6.55 3.45
CA ARG A 65 3.07 -6.04 4.82
C ARG A 65 4.37 -5.39 5.31
N PHE A 66 5.49 -6.10 5.15
CA PHE A 66 6.81 -5.59 5.51
C PHE A 66 7.16 -4.30 4.74
N VAL A 67 6.86 -4.28 3.43
CA VAL A 67 7.08 -3.11 2.58
C VAL A 67 6.27 -1.91 3.05
N LEU A 68 4.99 -2.09 3.43
CA LEU A 68 4.15 -1.02 3.94
C LEU A 68 4.66 -0.49 5.28
N ASP A 69 5.00 -1.39 6.21
CA ASP A 69 5.50 -1.04 7.54
C ASP A 69 6.81 -0.22 7.49
N HIS A 70 7.62 -0.41 6.45
CA HIS A 70 8.92 0.26 6.25
C HIS A 70 8.89 1.41 5.23
N ASN A 71 7.74 1.69 4.61
CA ASN A 71 7.51 2.88 3.78
C ASN A 71 6.71 3.97 4.50
N THR A 72 6.76 3.93 5.83
CA THR A 72 5.95 4.63 6.83
C THR A 72 5.93 6.16 6.75
N ALA A 73 6.61 6.79 5.79
CA ALA A 73 6.46 8.23 5.59
C ALA A 73 5.01 8.64 5.25
N ASN A 74 4.14 7.72 4.78
CA ASN A 74 2.77 8.05 4.34
C ASN A 74 1.66 7.01 4.64
N TYR A 75 1.93 5.83 5.23
CA TYR A 75 0.94 4.73 5.29
C TYR A 75 0.83 4.06 6.66
N GLU A 76 0.16 4.73 7.60
CA GLU A 76 -0.22 4.15 8.90
C GLU A 76 -1.63 3.50 8.87
N ASP A 77 -2.39 3.69 7.79
CA ASP A 77 -3.82 3.34 7.72
C ASP A 77 -4.10 2.11 6.83
N TYR A 78 -3.29 1.05 6.89
CA TYR A 78 -3.65 -0.23 6.26
C TYR A 78 -4.25 -1.17 7.32
N ILE A 79 -5.14 -2.06 6.89
CA ILE A 79 -5.74 -3.08 7.77
C ILE A 79 -5.44 -4.47 7.23
N VAL A 80 -5.26 -5.43 8.13
CA VAL A 80 -5.09 -6.84 7.77
C VAL A 80 -6.33 -7.61 8.21
N LYS A 81 -6.98 -8.30 7.26
CA LYS A 81 -8.12 -9.18 7.54
C LYS A 81 -7.86 -10.55 6.93
N LYS A 82 -7.84 -11.59 7.77
CA LYS A 82 -7.58 -12.99 7.34
C LYS A 82 -6.29 -13.13 6.49
N GLY A 83 -5.23 -12.43 6.87
CA GLY A 83 -3.96 -12.44 6.14
C GLY A 83 -3.91 -11.56 4.88
N VAL A 84 -5.04 -10.98 4.46
CA VAL A 84 -5.11 -10.08 3.31
C VAL A 84 -4.94 -8.63 3.75
N VAL A 85 -4.09 -7.89 3.06
CA VAL A 85 -3.83 -6.47 3.30
C VAL A 85 -4.85 -5.63 2.52
N TYR A 86 -5.46 -4.67 3.21
CA TYR A 86 -6.37 -3.70 2.64
C TYR A 86 -5.86 -2.30 2.89
N ILE A 87 -5.94 -1.45 1.88
CA ILE A 87 -5.60 -0.03 1.93
C ILE A 87 -6.80 0.81 1.53
N ARG A 88 -6.76 2.12 1.77
CA ARG A 88 -7.85 3.00 1.32
C ARG A 88 -7.87 3.09 -0.20
N TYR A 89 -9.07 3.19 -0.77
CA TYR A 89 -9.27 3.27 -2.21
C TYR A 89 -8.50 4.42 -2.86
N LYS A 90 -8.43 5.59 -2.20
CA LYS A 90 -7.62 6.71 -2.67
C LYS A 90 -6.13 6.37 -2.82
N ASP A 91 -5.59 5.54 -1.93
CA ASP A 91 -4.17 5.16 -1.90
C ASP A 91 -3.91 4.07 -2.95
N MET A 92 -4.88 3.16 -3.16
CA MET A 92 -4.83 2.16 -4.24
C MET A 92 -4.87 2.79 -5.64
N ASN A 93 -5.53 3.94 -5.79
CA ASN A 93 -5.61 4.65 -7.07
C ASN A 93 -4.31 5.39 -7.43
N ASP A 94 -3.37 5.53 -6.49
CA ASP A 94 -2.02 6.03 -6.77
C ASP A 94 -1.17 4.89 -7.35
N LEU A 95 -1.30 4.67 -8.65
CA LEU A 95 -0.69 3.50 -9.30
C LEU A 95 0.85 3.55 -9.31
N ASP A 96 1.44 4.73 -9.32
CA ASP A 96 2.90 4.91 -9.17
C ASP A 96 3.38 4.41 -7.80
N LEU A 97 2.63 4.76 -6.75
CA LEU A 97 2.90 4.26 -5.41
C LEU A 97 2.76 2.74 -5.33
N ILE A 98 1.63 2.19 -5.79
CA ILE A 98 1.40 0.74 -5.74
C ILE A 98 2.45 -0.01 -6.57
N TRP A 99 2.88 0.54 -7.69
CA TRP A 99 3.99 0.01 -8.46
C TRP A 99 5.31 0.02 -7.68
N ASN A 100 5.61 1.10 -6.98
CA ASN A 100 6.81 1.17 -6.12
C ASN A 100 6.78 0.14 -4.99
N PHE A 101 5.61 -0.10 -4.38
CA PHE A 101 5.46 -1.19 -3.42
C PHE A 101 5.63 -2.55 -4.06
N THR A 102 5.02 -2.78 -5.21
CA THR A 102 5.13 -4.04 -5.98
C THR A 102 6.59 -4.35 -6.34
N LYS A 103 7.37 -3.36 -6.76
CA LYS A 103 8.81 -3.57 -7.01
C LYS A 103 9.56 -3.92 -5.74
N ARG A 104 9.27 -3.24 -4.62
CA ARG A 104 9.96 -3.46 -3.35
C ARG A 104 9.68 -4.82 -2.72
N THR A 105 8.51 -5.42 -2.97
CA THR A 105 8.24 -6.78 -2.50
C THR A 105 9.13 -7.82 -3.21
N SER A 106 9.67 -7.48 -4.37
CA SER A 106 10.63 -8.30 -5.13
C SER A 106 12.09 -7.84 -5.02
N ASP A 107 12.37 -6.72 -4.36
CA ASP A 107 13.73 -6.19 -4.22
C ASP A 107 14.44 -6.85 -3.03
N SER A 108 15.08 -7.98 -3.30
CA SER A 108 15.79 -8.77 -2.28
C SER A 108 16.89 -7.99 -1.56
N ILE A 109 17.54 -7.04 -2.25
CA ILE A 109 18.59 -6.20 -1.67
C ILE A 109 17.97 -5.24 -0.67
N TRP A 110 16.93 -4.51 -1.07
CA TRP A 110 16.23 -3.57 -0.21
C TRP A 110 15.63 -4.27 1.02
N LEU A 111 14.97 -5.41 0.79
CA LEU A 111 14.37 -6.24 1.83
C LEU A 111 15.42 -6.69 2.87
N THR A 112 16.54 -7.24 2.40
CA THR A 112 17.63 -7.68 3.28
C THR A 112 18.24 -6.51 4.07
N GLN A 113 18.40 -5.35 3.43
CA GLN A 113 18.91 -4.16 4.11
C GLN A 113 17.98 -3.71 5.24
N LYS A 114 16.67 -3.71 5.02
CA LYS A 114 15.67 -3.34 6.04
C LYS A 114 15.59 -4.33 7.19
N VAL A 115 15.66 -5.63 6.91
CA VAL A 115 15.72 -6.65 7.98
C VAL A 115 16.98 -6.48 8.85
N LYS A 116 18.13 -6.18 8.24
CA LYS A 116 19.38 -5.92 8.98
C LYS A 116 19.30 -4.64 9.82
N GLU A 117 18.62 -3.60 9.33
CA GLU A 117 18.35 -2.38 10.08
C GLU A 117 17.47 -2.67 11.29
N GLU A 118 16.36 -3.40 11.10
CA GLU A 118 15.43 -3.77 12.16
C GLU A 118 16.12 -4.64 13.22
N ARG A 119 16.91 -5.64 12.82
CA ARG A 119 17.67 -6.48 13.76
C ARG A 119 18.65 -5.67 14.58
N ARG A 120 19.40 -4.74 13.96
CA ARG A 120 20.31 -3.85 14.69
C ARG A 120 19.58 -3.00 15.72
N ASN A 121 18.40 -2.48 15.39
CA ASN A 121 17.59 -1.71 16.33
C ASN A 121 17.09 -2.58 17.49
N LEU A 122 16.66 -3.82 17.21
CA LEU A 122 16.28 -4.78 18.23
C LEU A 122 17.46 -5.11 19.15
N ASP A 123 18.66 -5.37 18.62
CA ASP A 123 19.85 -5.67 19.43
C ASP A 123 20.19 -4.52 20.41
N VAL A 124 19.97 -3.27 20.01
CA VAL A 124 20.14 -2.09 20.88
C VAL A 124 19.13 -2.10 22.03
N ILE A 125 17.87 -2.49 21.75
CA ILE A 125 16.81 -2.60 22.76
C ILE A 125 17.04 -3.81 23.66
N GLU A 126 17.48 -4.94 23.13
CA GLU A 126 17.81 -6.13 23.92
C GLU A 126 18.94 -5.80 24.92
N LYS A 127 19.96 -5.06 24.47
CA LYS A 127 21.06 -4.62 25.32
C LYS A 127 20.61 -3.67 26.44
N SER A 128 19.60 -2.83 26.19
CA SER A 128 19.09 -1.89 27.20
C SER A 128 18.08 -2.52 28.16
N THR A 129 17.29 -3.48 27.71
CA THR A 129 16.20 -4.10 28.48
C THR A 129 16.57 -5.47 29.09
N GLY A 130 17.64 -6.11 28.61
CA GLY A 130 18.02 -7.47 28.98
C GLY A 130 17.06 -8.55 28.46
N THR A 131 16.06 -8.19 27.65
CA THR A 131 15.05 -9.11 27.11
C THR A 131 15.35 -9.38 25.65
N ARG A 132 15.42 -10.66 25.25
CA ARG A 132 15.61 -11.06 23.85
C ARG A 132 14.35 -10.75 23.03
N MET A 133 14.53 -10.08 21.89
CA MET A 133 13.46 -9.65 21.00
C MET A 133 13.50 -10.47 19.71
N GLU A 134 12.35 -10.96 19.27
CA GLU A 134 12.21 -11.68 18.02
C GLU A 134 11.97 -10.72 16.85
N ASN A 135 12.49 -11.08 15.67
CA ASN A 135 12.17 -10.35 14.46
C ASN A 135 10.73 -10.67 14.05
N ARG A 136 9.93 -9.64 13.76
CA ARG A 136 8.50 -9.76 13.48
C ARG A 136 8.21 -10.35 12.09
N TYR A 137 9.19 -10.36 11.19
CA TYR A 137 8.99 -10.75 9.79
C TYR A 137 9.90 -11.89 9.36
N ILE A 138 9.29 -12.86 8.68
CA ILE A 138 9.99 -13.87 7.87
C ILE A 138 9.78 -13.44 6.43
N LEU A 139 10.86 -13.02 5.77
CA LEU A 139 10.80 -12.61 4.36
C LEU A 139 11.00 -13.81 3.46
N HIS A 140 10.24 -13.82 2.36
CA HIS A 140 10.38 -14.78 1.28
C HIS A 140 11.13 -14.08 0.14
N LEU A 141 12.38 -14.50 -0.10
CA LEU A 141 13.32 -13.88 -1.03
C LEU A 141 13.48 -14.69 -2.31
#